data_AF-T1BTL2-F1
#
_entry.id   AF-T1BTL2-F1
#
_cell.length_a   1.000
_cell.length_b   1.000
_cell.length_c   1.000
_cell.angle_alpha   90.00
_cell.angle_beta   90.00
_cell.angle_gamma   90.00
#
_symmetry.space_group_name_H-M   'P 1'
#
loop_
_entity.id
_entity.type
_entity.pdbx_description
1 polymer ?
#
loop_
_entity_poly.entity_id
_entity_poly.type
_entity_poly.pdbx_seq_one_letter_code
_entity_poly.pdbx_strand_id
1 'polypeptide(L)' 'MQKHYRALLTRGGKELPPIPARQNDQRGRVAKSDAHNLWERLKEHEGAVLLFARESHVPFTNNRAERDLRMSKVK' A
#
# COMPACT_ATOMS: atom_id res chain seq x y z
N MET A 1 -13.06 -10.54 -9.29
CA MET A 1 -11.88 -10.07 -8.51
C MET A 1 -11.86 -8.56 -8.26
N GLN A 2 -11.74 -7.70 -9.27
CA GLN A 2 -11.57 -6.23 -9.05
C GLN A 2 -12.73 -5.56 -8.28
N LYS A 3 -13.98 -5.99 -8.51
CA LYS A 3 -15.14 -5.51 -7.75
C LYS A 3 -15.04 -5.80 -6.24
N HIS A 4 -14.61 -7.01 -5.88
CA HIS A 4 -14.42 -7.40 -4.48
C HIS A 4 -13.28 -6.62 -3.84
N TYR A 5 -12.17 -6.43 -4.56
CA TYR A 5 -11.05 -5.62 -4.10
C TYR A 5 -11.46 -4.19 -3.75
N ARG A 6 -12.21 -3.53 -4.64
CA ARG A 6 -12.73 -2.17 -4.39
C ARG A 6 -13.75 -2.12 -3.25
N ALA A 7 -14.55 -3.17 -3.08
CA ALA A 7 -15.46 -3.27 -1.95
C ALA A 7 -14.69 -3.36 -0.61
N LEU A 8 -13.60 -4.12 -0.57
CA LEU A 8 -12.72 -4.21 0.60
C LEU A 8 -12.03 -2.86 0.88
N LEU A 9 -11.50 -2.17 -0.14
CA LEU A 9 -10.94 -0.83 0.05
C LEU A 9 -11.97 0.16 0.60
N THR A 10 -13.21 0.09 0.11
CA THR A 10 -14.29 0.96 0.58
C THR A 10 -14.64 0.69 2.04
N ARG A 11 -14.69 -0.58 2.46
CA ARG A 11 -14.92 -0.96 3.87
C ARG A 11 -13.75 -0.55 4.76
N GLY A 12 -12.52 -0.90 4.37
CA GLY A 12 -11.32 -0.55 5.11
C GLY A 12 -11.16 0.96 5.31
N GLY A 13 -11.53 1.77 4.31
CA GLY A 13 -11.51 3.23 4.41
C GLY A 13 -12.43 3.79 5.51
N LYS A 14 -13.52 3.09 5.85
CA LYS A 14 -14.44 3.48 6.95
C LYS A 14 -13.90 3.12 8.33
N GLU A 15 -12.99 2.15 8.40
CA GLU A 15 -12.40 1.65 9.64
C GLU A 15 -11.06 2.35 9.97
N LEU A 16 -10.57 3.21 9.07
CA LEU A 16 -9.33 3.94 9.29
C LEU A 16 -9.44 4.89 10.49
N PRO A 17 -8.40 4.96 11.34
CA PRO A 17 -8.38 5.92 12.43
C PRO A 17 -8.37 7.35 11.88
N PRO A 18 -8.95 8.33 12.60
CA PRO A 18 -8.95 9.72 12.17
C PRO A 18 -7.52 10.23 11.95
N ILE A 19 -7.32 11.01 10.90
CA ILE A 19 -6.04 11.67 10.65
C ILE A 19 -5.86 12.73 11.75
N PRO A 20 -4.73 12.74 12.46
CA PRO A 20 -4.49 13.74 13.50
C PRO A 20 -4.59 15.14 12.90
N ALA A 21 -5.30 16.04 13.60
CA ALA A 21 -5.39 17.43 13.19
C ALA A 21 -4.00 18.09 13.25
N ARG A 22 -3.74 19.04 12.35
CA ARG A 22 -2.56 19.89 12.44
C ARG A 22 -2.59 20.63 13.78
N GLN A 23 -1.59 20.41 14.62
CA GLN A 23 -1.32 21.29 15.74
C GLN A 23 -0.68 22.57 15.19
N ASN A 24 -1.15 23.74 15.66
CA ASN A 24 -0.86 25.06 15.08
C ASN A 24 0.63 25.45 15.01
N ASP A 25 1.55 24.67 15.60
CA ASP A 25 3.00 24.93 15.60
C ASP A 25 3.85 23.87 14.86
N GLN A 26 3.24 22.85 14.24
CA GLN A 26 4.02 21.82 13.53
C GLN A 26 4.32 22.24 12.09
N ARG A 27 5.61 22.48 11.79
CA ARG A 27 6.11 22.65 10.41
C ARG A 27 6.21 21.29 9.73
N GLY A 28 5.62 21.16 8.53
CA GLY A 28 5.73 19.98 7.68
C GLY A 28 4.40 19.32 7.30
N ARG A 29 4.49 18.16 6.65
CA ARG A 29 3.32 17.34 6.31
C ARG A 29 2.93 16.53 7.54
N VAL A 30 1.63 16.49 7.87
CA VAL A 30 1.15 15.66 8.98
C VAL A 30 1.39 14.20 8.63
N ALA A 31 2.08 13.48 9.52
CA ALA A 31 2.26 12.05 9.38
C ALA A 31 0.91 11.35 9.49
N LYS A 32 0.55 10.57 8.46
CA LYS A 32 -0.60 9.66 8.51
C LYS A 32 -0.19 8.37 9.21
N SER A 33 -1.17 7.66 9.77
CA SER A 33 -0.93 6.32 10.31
C SER A 33 -0.47 5.35 9.22
N ASP A 34 0.24 4.30 9.61
CA ASP A 34 0.67 3.23 8.69
C ASP A 34 -0.51 2.61 7.94
N ALA A 35 -1.66 2.47 8.61
CA ALA A 35 -2.89 1.99 8.00
C ALA A 35 -3.39 2.91 6.86
N HIS A 36 -3.34 4.23 7.06
CA HIS A 36 -3.67 5.20 6.02
C HIS A 36 -2.70 5.12 4.84
N ASN A 37 -1.40 5.08 5.12
CA ASN A 37 -0.37 4.98 4.09
C ASN A 37 -0.53 3.69 3.26
N LEU A 38 -0.80 2.56 3.92
CA LEU A 38 -1.05 1.29 3.26
C LEU A 38 -2.32 1.34 2.41
N TRP A 39 -3.43 1.85 2.95
CA TRP A 39 -4.70 1.95 2.23
C TRP A 39 -4.58 2.81 0.96
N GLU A 40 -3.88 3.95 1.05
CA GLU A 40 -3.61 4.80 -0.11
C GLU A 40 -2.79 4.09 -1.18
N ARG A 41 -1.72 3.39 -0.77
CA ARG A 41 -0.88 2.62 -1.70
C ARG A 41 -1.63 1.49 -2.39
N LEU A 42 -2.50 0.78 -1.66
CA LEU A 42 -3.35 -0.26 -2.22
C LEU A 42 -4.32 0.32 -3.26
N LYS A 43 -4.90 1.49 -2.99
CA LYS A 43 -5.78 2.18 -3.93
C LYS A 43 -5.03 2.68 -5.17
N GLU A 44 -3.87 3.32 -4.99
CA GLU A 44 -3.06 3.89 -6.08
C GLU A 44 -2.48 2.80 -6.99
N HIS A 45 -2.01 1.70 -6.42
CA HIS A 45 -1.36 0.61 -7.14
C HIS A 45 -2.28 -0.60 -7.35
N GLU A 46 -3.61 -0.43 -7.37
CA GLU A 46 -4.60 -1.50 -7.54
C GLU A 46 -4.25 -2.45 -8.69
N GLY A 47 -3.82 -1.91 -9.84
CA GLY A 47 -3.44 -2.71 -11.01
C GLY A 47 -2.24 -3.63 -10.74
N ALA A 48 -1.19 -3.10 -10.10
CA ALA A 48 0.00 -3.87 -9.76
C ALA A 48 -0.29 -4.92 -8.68
N VAL A 49 -1.08 -4.55 -7.67
CA VAL A 49 -1.49 -5.47 -6.59
C VAL A 49 -2.32 -6.63 -7.14
N LEU A 50 -3.20 -6.38 -8.11
CA LEU A 50 -4.04 -7.43 -8.70
C LEU A 50 -3.36 -8.24 -9.79
N LEU A 51 -2.12 -7.90 -10.17
CA LEU A 51 -1.44 -8.53 -11.30
C LEU A 51 -1.18 -10.02 -11.07
N PHE A 52 -0.77 -10.43 -9.87
CA PHE A 52 -0.57 -11.85 -9.52
C PHE A 52 -1.85 -12.69 -9.68
N ALA A 53 -3.03 -12.08 -9.55
CA ALA A 53 -4.31 -12.75 -9.68
C ALA A 53 -4.81 -12.81 -11.13
N ARG A 54 -4.19 -12.05 -12.03
CA ARG A 54 -4.53 -11.97 -13.47
C ARG A 54 -3.53 -12.74 -14.33
N GLU A 55 -2.26 -12.69 -13.96
CA GLU A 55 -1.14 -13.24 -14.72
C GLU A 55 -0.45 -14.32 -13.88
N SER A 56 -0.58 -15.58 -14.31
CA SER A 56 -0.07 -16.75 -13.57
C SER A 56 1.44 -16.78 -13.38
N HIS A 57 2.18 -16.07 -14.22
CA HIS A 57 3.64 -15.98 -14.14
C HIS A 57 4.12 -14.91 -13.14
N VAL A 58 3.22 -14.03 -12.68
CA VAL A 58 3.52 -13.01 -11.68
C VAL A 58 3.34 -13.64 -10.30
N PRO A 59 4.43 -13.79 -9.50
CA PRO A 59 4.33 -14.39 -8.18
C PRO A 59 3.57 -13.48 -7.22
N PHE A 60 2.87 -14.08 -6.25
CA PHE A 60 2.22 -13.33 -5.17
C PHE A 60 3.24 -12.65 -4.23
N THR A 61 4.46 -13.18 -4.14
CA THR A 61 5.50 -12.68 -3.23
C THR A 61 6.57 -11.89 -3.97
N ASN A 62 7.21 -10.97 -3.25
CA ASN A 62 8.30 -10.14 -3.76
C ASN A 62 9.70 -10.75 -3.57
N ASN A 63 9.78 -12.02 -3.15
CA ASN A 63 11.04 -12.66 -2.71
C ASN A 63 12.16 -12.59 -3.75
N ARG A 64 11.83 -12.72 -5.03
CA ARG A 64 12.81 -12.64 -6.13
C ARG A 64 13.41 -11.25 -6.24
N ALA A 65 12.56 -10.21 -6.32
CA ALA A 65 13.03 -8.84 -6.46
C ALA A 65 13.80 -8.39 -5.20
N GLU A 66 13.36 -8.80 -4.00
CA GLU A 66 14.10 -8.52 -2.76
C GLU A 66 15.49 -9.16 -2.75
N ARG A 67 15.60 -10.42 -3.23
CA ARG A 67 16.89 -11.10 -3.35
C ARG A 67 17.81 -10.38 -4.34
N ASP A 68 17.28 -9.97 -5.49
CA ASP A 68 18.03 -9.26 -6.53
C ASP A 68 18.53 -7.90 -6.02
N LEU A 69 17.66 -7.13 -5.34
CA LEU A 69 18.02 -5.85 -4.73
C LEU A 69 18.99 -5.99 -3.55
N ARG A 70 18.91 -7.08 -2.78
CA ARG A 70 19.78 -7.31 -1.62
C ARG A 70 21.24 -7.37 -2.03
N MET A 71 21.56 -8.04 -3.14
CA MET A 71 22.94 -8.10 -3.64
C MET A 71 23.47 -6.74 -4.11
N SER A 72 22.60 -5.86 -4.62
CA SER A 72 22.96 -4.49 -5.00
C SER A 72 23.10 -3.53 -3.81
N LYS A 73 22.49 -3.83 -2.67
CA LYS A 73 22.56 -3.03 -1.43
C LYS A 73 23.76 -3.37 -0.54
N VAL A 74 24.51 -4.44 -0.86
CA VAL A 74 25.77 -4.78 -0.18
C VAL A 74 26.93 -4.01 -0.84
N LYS A 75 27.04 -2.72 -0.54
CA LYS A 75 28.24 -1.90 -0.72
C LYS A 75 28.30 -0.85 0.38
#